data_AF-A0A1S3M0Q4-F1
#
_entry.id   AF-A0A1S3M0Q4-F1
#
_cell.length_a   1.000
_cell.length_b   1.000
_cell.length_c   1.000
_cell.angle_alpha   90.00
_cell.angle_beta   90.00
_cell.angle_gamma   90.00
#
_symmetry.space_group_name_H-M   'P 1'
#
loop_
_entity.id
_entity.type
_entity.pdbx_description
1 polymer ?
#
loop_
_entity_poly.entity_id
_entity_poly.type
_entity_poly.pdbx_seq_one_letter_code
_entity_poly.pdbx_strand_id
1 'polypeptide(L)'
;MSCLSVSCSAVIVLFGAVCSVFIFCEYLIYYAAILQCGWPGIDHGSPASERSADGQPEPEVLRAMVLSDTHLLGAVGGHWFDKLRREWQMERAFQTALALLRPEVVFILGDVFDEGKWSSPKNWDDDVCRFQKMFRHSSDTELVVLVGNHDIGFHYEMDWFKLQRFEKAFNTTSNRMVTKKGVK
;
A
#
# COMPACT_ATOMS: atom_id res chain seq x y z
N MET A 1 7.02 37.86 -38.28
CA MET A 1 7.88 36.76 -37.76
C MET A 1 7.91 36.69 -36.23
N SER A 2 7.69 37.79 -35.50
CA SER A 2 7.71 37.87 -34.04
C SER A 2 6.51 37.19 -33.33
N CYS A 3 5.28 37.31 -33.84
CA CYS A 3 4.11 36.67 -33.22
C CYS A 3 4.14 35.12 -33.24
N LEU A 4 4.69 34.51 -34.30
CA LEU A 4 4.85 33.04 -34.36
C LEU A 4 5.86 32.54 -33.32
N SER A 5 6.94 33.29 -33.07
CA SER A 5 7.97 32.93 -32.09
C SER A 5 7.45 33.00 -30.64
N VAL A 6 6.63 34.01 -30.33
CA VAL A 6 6.00 34.16 -29.00
C VAL A 6 4.95 33.08 -28.75
N SER A 7 4.10 32.78 -29.75
CA SER A 7 3.11 31.70 -29.65
C SER A 7 3.76 30.33 -29.46
N CYS A 8 4.83 30.04 -30.20
CA CYS A 8 5.62 28.82 -30.04
C CYS A 8 6.25 28.71 -28.63
N SER A 9 6.78 29.82 -28.11
CA SER A 9 7.33 29.88 -26.75
C SER A 9 6.25 29.63 -25.67
N ALA A 10 5.06 30.22 -25.83
CA ALA A 10 3.95 30.02 -24.90
C ALA A 10 3.45 28.55 -24.87
N VAL A 11 3.36 27.90 -26.04
CA VAL A 11 2.98 26.49 -26.14
C VAL A 11 4.01 25.59 -25.44
N ILE A 12 5.30 25.86 -25.62
CA ILE A 12 6.38 25.11 -24.96
C ILE A 12 6.29 25.26 -23.44
N VAL A 13 6.10 26.49 -22.95
CA VAL A 13 5.97 26.76 -21.51
C VAL A 13 4.74 26.05 -20.93
N LEU A 14 3.59 26.13 -21.61
CA LEU A 14 2.37 25.46 -21.17
C LEU A 14 2.54 23.93 -21.12
N PHE A 15 3.12 23.35 -22.17
CA PHE A 15 3.41 21.93 -22.22
C PHE A 15 4.35 21.51 -21.08
N GLY A 16 5.44 22.26 -20.87
CA GLY A 16 6.38 22.04 -19.77
C GLY A 16 5.71 22.12 -18.40
N ALA A 17 4.81 23.08 -18.20
CA ALA A 17 4.04 23.21 -16.96
C ALA A 17 3.11 22.00 -16.74
N VAL A 18 2.35 21.58 -17.76
CA VAL A 18 1.48 20.41 -17.69
C VAL A 18 2.27 19.14 -17.38
N CYS A 19 3.40 18.93 -18.06
CA CYS A 19 4.29 17.79 -17.80
C CYS A 19 4.85 17.82 -16.36
N SER A 20 5.24 19.00 -15.87
CA SER A 20 5.78 19.15 -14.52
C SER A 20 4.73 18.83 -13.46
N VAL A 21 3.51 19.34 -13.63
CA VAL A 21 2.36 19.02 -12.75
C VAL A 21 2.06 17.53 -12.78
N PHE A 22 2.04 16.92 -13.96
CA PHE A 22 1.79 15.48 -14.10
C PHE A 22 2.87 14.65 -13.38
N ILE A 23 4.15 14.94 -13.59
CA ILE A 23 5.26 14.23 -12.92
C ILE A 23 5.18 14.42 -11.40
N PHE A 24 4.85 15.62 -10.94
CA PHE A 24 4.71 15.87 -9.52
C PHE A 24 3.55 15.07 -8.91
N CYS A 25 2.36 15.19 -9.47
CA CYS A 25 1.14 14.57 -8.94
C CYS A 25 1.13 13.05 -9.06
N GLU A 26 1.71 12.48 -10.12
CA GLU A 26 1.65 11.03 -10.37
C GLU A 26 2.89 10.28 -9.86
N TYR A 27 3.95 10.98 -9.42
CA TYR A 27 5.18 10.35 -8.97
C TYR A 27 5.86 11.03 -7.76
N LEU A 28 6.19 12.32 -7.84
CA LEU A 28 7.04 12.96 -6.79
C LEU A 28 6.30 13.24 -5.48
N ILE A 29 4.98 13.45 -5.52
CA ILE A 29 4.18 13.80 -4.35
C ILE A 29 4.26 12.73 -3.24
N TYR A 30 4.38 11.46 -3.60
CA TYR A 30 4.50 10.36 -2.63
C TYR A 30 5.81 10.42 -1.85
N TYR A 31 6.92 10.73 -2.53
CA TYR A 31 8.21 10.94 -1.87
C TYR A 31 8.16 12.17 -0.97
N ALA A 32 7.60 13.28 -1.47
CA ALA A 32 7.48 14.51 -0.70
C ALA A 32 6.65 14.32 0.58
N ALA A 33 5.58 13.52 0.53
CA ALA A 33 4.76 13.20 1.69
C ALA A 33 5.48 12.23 2.65
N ILE A 34 6.04 11.14 2.15
CA ILE A 34 6.61 10.07 2.99
C ILE A 34 7.95 10.46 3.60
N LEU A 35 8.76 11.32 2.95
CA LEU A 35 10.01 11.84 3.52
C LEU A 35 9.80 12.70 4.76
N GLN A 36 8.57 13.16 5.01
CA GLN A 36 8.21 13.88 6.24
C GLN A 36 7.93 12.91 7.40
N CYS A 37 7.84 11.61 7.13
CA CYS A 37 7.60 10.57 8.12
C CYS A 37 8.93 9.98 8.63
N GLY A 38 8.94 9.61 9.91
CA GLY A 38 10.03 8.89 10.54
C GLY A 38 9.48 7.91 11.57
N TRP A 39 10.32 6.98 12.02
CA TRP A 39 9.92 6.04 13.06
C TRP A 39 10.03 6.72 14.43
N PRO A 40 8.94 6.78 15.22
CA PRO A 40 8.98 7.41 16.52
C PRO A 40 9.95 6.67 17.44
N GLY A 41 10.82 7.41 18.15
CA GLY A 41 11.77 6.83 19.10
C GLY A 41 13.02 6.20 18.49
N ILE A 42 13.28 6.39 17.19
CA ILE A 42 14.56 6.05 16.56
C ILE A 42 15.31 7.35 16.24
N ASP A 43 16.34 7.68 17.03
CA ASP A 43 17.22 8.80 16.71
C ASP A 43 18.07 8.46 15.47
N HIS A 44 17.90 9.23 14.40
CA HIS A 44 18.53 9.05 13.08
C HIS A 44 20.08 9.20 13.06
N GLY A 45 20.74 9.23 14.22
CA GLY A 45 22.19 9.47 14.34
C GLY A 45 22.96 8.41 15.12
N SER A 46 22.30 7.47 15.80
CA SER A 46 23.00 6.45 16.58
C SER A 46 23.36 5.28 15.68
N PRO A 47 24.65 4.89 15.55
CA PRO A 47 25.02 3.66 14.87
C PRO A 47 24.28 2.51 15.54
N ALA A 48 23.80 1.54 14.76
CA ALA A 48 23.05 0.36 15.20
C ALA A 48 23.87 -0.63 16.07
N SER A 49 24.82 -0.13 16.86
CA SER A 49 25.72 -0.89 17.73
C SER A 49 26.42 0.00 18.74
N GLU A 50 25.74 0.94 19.39
CA GLU A 50 26.24 1.44 20.67
C GLU A 50 25.61 0.60 21.76
N ARG A 51 26.40 -0.30 22.33
CA ARG A 51 26.07 -0.96 23.59
C ARG A 51 25.66 0.13 24.57
N SER A 52 24.51 -0.01 25.22
CA SER A 52 24.15 0.87 26.32
C SER A 52 25.31 0.92 27.33
N ALA A 53 25.44 1.99 28.11
CA ALA A 53 26.49 2.14 29.13
C ALA A 53 26.57 0.96 30.14
N ASP A 54 25.56 0.09 30.15
CA ASP A 54 25.41 -1.11 30.99
C ASP A 54 25.69 -2.45 30.24
N GLY A 55 26.19 -2.41 29.01
CA GLY A 55 26.60 -3.59 28.24
C GLY A 55 25.47 -4.49 27.72
N GLN A 56 24.21 -4.10 27.91
CA GLN A 56 23.05 -4.82 27.36
C GLN A 56 22.83 -4.47 25.88
N PRO A 57 22.41 -5.44 25.04
CA PRO A 57 21.96 -5.14 23.69
C PRO A 57 20.71 -4.26 23.75
N GLU A 58 20.72 -3.14 23.02
CA GLU A 58 19.52 -2.31 22.82
C GLU A 58 18.37 -3.18 22.28
N PRO A 59 17.13 -2.97 22.75
CA PRO A 59 15.99 -3.75 22.31
C PRO A 59 15.78 -3.61 20.81
N GLU A 60 15.61 -4.74 20.14
CA GLU A 60 15.45 -4.79 18.69
C GLU A 60 14.11 -4.14 18.29
N VAL A 61 14.16 -2.90 17.78
CA VAL A 61 12.96 -2.17 17.39
C VAL A 61 12.30 -2.83 16.18
N LEU A 62 11.00 -3.12 16.29
CA LEU A 62 10.17 -3.60 15.18
C LEU A 62 9.48 -2.43 14.49
N ARG A 63 9.73 -2.29 13.19
CA ARG A 63 9.02 -1.30 12.35
C ARG A 63 7.76 -1.91 11.74
N ALA A 64 6.60 -1.50 12.25
CA ALA A 64 5.30 -1.95 11.77
C ALA A 64 4.56 -0.83 11.03
N MET A 65 4.12 -1.10 9.80
CA MET A 65 3.21 -0.22 9.05
C MET A 65 1.80 -0.80 9.10
N VAL A 66 0.79 0.06 9.25
CA VAL A 66 -0.61 -0.34 9.33
C VAL A 66 -1.41 0.44 8.30
N LEU A 67 -2.19 -0.27 7.51
CA LEU A 67 -3.08 0.23 6.46
C LEU A 67 -4.45 -0.43 6.64
N SER A 68 -5.48 0.14 6.03
CA SER A 68 -6.83 -0.44 6.02
C SER A 68 -7.61 0.09 4.82
N ASP A 69 -8.72 -0.56 4.48
CA ASP A 69 -9.75 -0.05 3.58
C ASP A 69 -9.17 0.33 2.21
N THR A 70 -8.35 -0.56 1.63
CA THR A 70 -7.75 -0.28 0.32
C THR A 70 -8.79 -0.28 -0.80
N HIS A 71 -9.93 -0.96 -0.61
CA HIS A 71 -11.06 -1.02 -1.53
C HIS A 71 -10.60 -1.10 -3.00
N LEU A 72 -9.99 -2.20 -3.41
CA LEU A 72 -9.70 -2.44 -4.80
C LEU A 72 -11.02 -2.48 -5.58
N LEU A 73 -11.16 -1.61 -6.59
CA LEU A 73 -12.39 -1.56 -7.38
C LEU A 73 -12.61 -2.89 -8.09
N GLY A 74 -13.77 -3.47 -7.86
CA GLY A 74 -14.20 -4.65 -8.59
C GLY A 74 -14.64 -4.32 -10.01
N ALA A 75 -15.12 -5.34 -10.71
CA ALA A 75 -15.46 -5.26 -12.12
C ALA A 75 -16.92 -4.84 -12.39
N VAL A 76 -17.78 -4.81 -11.36
CA VAL A 76 -19.24 -4.66 -11.53
C VAL A 76 -19.66 -3.18 -11.41
N GLY A 77 -19.37 -2.55 -10.28
CA GLY A 77 -19.70 -1.17 -9.96
C GLY A 77 -18.53 -0.19 -10.16
N GLY A 78 -17.32 -0.70 -10.39
CA GLY A 78 -16.13 0.14 -10.52
C GLY A 78 -15.99 0.86 -11.86
N HIS A 79 -15.80 2.17 -11.83
CA HIS A 79 -15.48 2.94 -13.03
C HIS A 79 -14.01 2.73 -13.43
N TRP A 80 -13.75 2.43 -14.71
CA TRP A 80 -12.41 2.06 -15.19
C TRP A 80 -11.34 3.13 -14.93
N PHE A 81 -11.69 4.42 -15.03
CA PHE A 81 -10.75 5.51 -14.81
C PHE A 81 -10.42 5.71 -13.34
N ASP A 82 -11.43 5.55 -12.46
CA ASP A 82 -11.19 5.56 -11.02
C ASP A 82 -10.29 4.39 -10.65
N LYS A 83 -10.57 3.20 -11.21
CA LYS A 83 -9.74 2.00 -11.04
C LYS A 83 -8.30 2.23 -11.43
N LEU A 84 -8.07 2.75 -12.64
CA LEU A 84 -6.72 3.07 -13.12
C LEU A 84 -5.99 4.04 -12.19
N ARG A 85 -6.65 5.16 -11.84
CA ARG A 85 -6.01 6.22 -11.05
C ARG A 85 -5.81 5.78 -9.60
N ARG A 86 -6.86 5.33 -8.91
CA ARG A 86 -6.82 4.92 -7.50
C ARG A 86 -5.76 3.84 -7.26
N GLU A 87 -5.74 2.82 -8.11
CA GLU A 87 -4.78 1.72 -7.99
C GLU A 87 -3.35 2.15 -8.30
N TRP A 88 -3.15 3.03 -9.29
CA TRP A 88 -1.85 3.65 -9.54
C TRP A 88 -1.35 4.39 -8.29
N GLN A 89 -2.21 5.22 -7.68
CA GLN A 89 -1.83 6.00 -6.51
C GLN A 89 -1.53 5.11 -5.30
N MET A 90 -2.33 4.06 -5.07
CA MET A 90 -2.06 3.07 -4.01
C MET A 90 -0.73 2.35 -4.22
N GLU A 91 -0.45 1.85 -5.43
CA GLU A 91 0.83 1.20 -5.72
C GLU A 91 2.00 2.16 -5.51
N ARG A 92 1.92 3.40 -6.02
CA ARG A 92 3.00 4.38 -5.88
C ARG A 92 3.25 4.74 -4.41
N ALA A 93 2.19 4.98 -3.64
CA ALA A 93 2.31 5.27 -2.21
C ALA A 93 2.93 4.10 -1.45
N PHE A 94 2.42 2.89 -1.64
CA PHE A 94 2.90 1.70 -0.95
C PHE A 94 4.36 1.37 -1.28
N GLN A 95 4.72 1.36 -2.56
CA GLN A 95 6.09 1.06 -2.98
C GLN A 95 7.08 2.14 -2.48
N THR A 96 6.67 3.41 -2.45
CA THR A 96 7.50 4.49 -1.90
C THR A 96 7.67 4.36 -0.39
N ALA A 97 6.61 3.97 0.34
CA ALA A 97 6.66 3.73 1.77
C ALA A 97 7.60 2.57 2.12
N LEU A 98 7.54 1.46 1.36
CA LEU A 98 8.47 0.35 1.54
C LEU A 98 9.93 0.78 1.30
N ALA A 99 10.18 1.53 0.22
CA ALA A 99 11.52 1.97 -0.14
C ALA A 99 12.15 2.90 0.91
N LEU A 100 11.39 3.86 1.43
CA LEU A 100 11.90 4.89 2.34
C LEU A 100 11.85 4.46 3.81
N LEU A 101 10.72 3.91 4.26
CA LEU A 101 10.51 3.59 5.67
C LEU A 101 11.02 2.20 6.04
N ARG A 102 11.17 1.29 5.05
CA ARG A 102 11.63 -0.10 5.24
C ARG A 102 10.97 -0.80 6.44
N PRO A 103 9.62 -0.88 6.46
CA PRO A 103 8.91 -1.61 7.50
C PRO A 103 9.23 -3.11 7.41
N GLU A 104 9.23 -3.75 8.56
CA GLU A 104 9.51 -5.19 8.68
C GLU A 104 8.22 -6.00 8.69
N VAL A 105 7.11 -5.38 9.11
CA VAL A 105 5.78 -5.96 9.00
C VAL A 105 4.81 -4.90 8.52
N VAL A 106 3.87 -5.31 7.66
CA VAL A 106 2.75 -4.50 7.19
C VAL A 106 1.46 -5.22 7.53
N PHE A 107 0.55 -4.52 8.19
CA PHE A 107 -0.82 -5.00 8.42
C PHE A 107 -1.78 -4.26 7.50
N ILE A 108 -2.67 -5.00 6.83
CA ILE A 108 -3.85 -4.46 6.14
C ILE A 108 -5.08 -4.95 6.91
N LEU A 109 -5.81 -4.05 7.53
CA LEU A 109 -6.84 -4.36 8.53
C LEU A 109 -8.22 -4.73 7.98
N GLY A 110 -8.32 -5.06 6.69
CA GLY A 110 -9.58 -5.47 6.04
C GLY A 110 -10.02 -4.54 4.93
N ASP A 111 -11.16 -4.89 4.36
CA ASP A 111 -11.81 -4.22 3.23
C ASP A 111 -10.82 -3.99 2.09
N VAL A 112 -10.16 -5.09 1.73
CA VAL A 112 -9.16 -5.12 0.67
C VAL A 112 -9.83 -4.88 -0.67
N PHE A 113 -10.95 -5.56 -0.93
CA PHE A 113 -11.72 -5.50 -2.17
C PHE A 113 -13.05 -4.83 -1.95
N ASP A 114 -13.48 -3.98 -2.89
CA ASP A 114 -14.76 -3.28 -2.79
C ASP A 114 -15.97 -4.22 -3.04
N GLU A 115 -15.76 -5.21 -3.89
CA GLU A 115 -16.78 -6.15 -4.38
C GLU A 115 -16.53 -7.60 -3.96
N GLY A 116 -15.57 -7.84 -3.06
CA GLY A 116 -15.17 -9.19 -2.66
C GLY A 116 -16.39 -10.05 -2.34
N LYS A 117 -17.30 -9.56 -1.49
CA LYS A 117 -18.50 -10.24 -1.03
C LYS A 117 -19.49 -10.72 -2.11
N TRP A 118 -19.43 -10.22 -3.34
CA TRP A 118 -20.31 -10.67 -4.43
C TRP A 118 -19.59 -10.92 -5.76
N SER A 119 -18.25 -10.85 -5.79
CA SER A 119 -17.49 -11.05 -7.02
C SER A 119 -17.57 -12.49 -7.53
N SER A 120 -17.60 -12.64 -8.86
CA SER A 120 -17.46 -13.94 -9.51
C SER A 120 -16.07 -14.53 -9.20
N PRO A 121 -15.89 -15.87 -9.26
CA PRO A 121 -14.57 -16.49 -9.02
C PRO A 121 -13.46 -15.93 -9.92
N LYS A 122 -13.77 -15.62 -11.19
CA LYS A 122 -12.81 -15.01 -12.10
C LYS A 122 -12.42 -13.60 -11.67
N ASN A 123 -13.41 -12.75 -11.36
CA ASN A 123 -13.14 -11.38 -10.92
C ASN A 123 -12.37 -11.37 -9.60
N TRP A 124 -12.68 -12.30 -8.69
CA TRP A 124 -11.90 -12.51 -7.47
C TRP A 124 -10.43 -12.79 -7.77
N ASP A 125 -10.13 -13.74 -8.65
CA ASP A 125 -8.74 -14.08 -9.00
C ASP A 125 -8.01 -12.91 -9.67
N ASP A 126 -8.70 -12.17 -10.55
CA ASP A 126 -8.17 -10.96 -11.19
C ASP A 126 -7.87 -9.86 -10.15
N ASP A 127 -8.76 -9.68 -9.16
CA ASP A 127 -8.59 -8.71 -8.09
C ASP A 127 -7.43 -9.09 -7.15
N VAL A 128 -7.30 -10.37 -6.78
CA VAL A 128 -6.17 -10.91 -6.01
C VAL A 128 -4.84 -10.73 -6.75
N CYS A 129 -4.80 -11.00 -8.06
CA CYS A 129 -3.61 -10.79 -8.88
C CYS A 129 -3.15 -9.32 -8.86
N ARG A 130 -4.10 -8.39 -9.00
CA ARG A 130 -3.82 -6.95 -8.92
C ARG A 130 -3.34 -6.55 -7.54
N PHE A 131 -3.97 -7.05 -6.48
CA PHE A 131 -3.50 -6.84 -5.11
C PHE A 131 -2.04 -7.26 -4.95
N GLN A 132 -1.69 -8.49 -5.35
CA GLN A 132 -0.33 -9.03 -5.23
C GLN A 132 0.69 -8.18 -5.99
N LYS A 133 0.32 -7.64 -7.16
CA LYS A 133 1.17 -6.74 -7.94
C LYS A 133 1.41 -5.39 -7.24
N MET A 134 0.35 -4.79 -6.68
CA MET A 134 0.41 -3.46 -6.06
C MET A 134 1.14 -3.51 -4.71
N PHE A 135 0.80 -4.50 -3.89
CA PHE A 135 1.36 -4.71 -2.54
C PHE A 135 2.57 -5.65 -2.55
N ARG A 136 3.28 -5.75 -3.68
CA ARG A 136 4.52 -6.54 -3.78
C ARG A 136 5.56 -6.02 -2.78
N HIS A 137 6.28 -6.93 -2.17
CA HIS A 137 7.28 -6.65 -1.14
C HIS A 137 8.41 -7.68 -1.20
N SER A 138 9.57 -7.36 -0.62
CA SER A 138 10.67 -8.30 -0.44
C SER A 138 10.38 -9.30 0.68
N SER A 139 11.09 -10.42 0.69
CA SER A 139 11.02 -11.43 1.76
C SER A 139 11.28 -10.89 3.16
N ASP A 140 11.98 -9.75 3.28
CA ASP A 140 12.32 -9.12 4.56
C ASP A 140 11.11 -8.43 5.23
N THR A 141 10.06 -8.15 4.45
CA THR A 141 8.82 -7.53 4.93
C THR A 141 7.72 -8.58 4.98
N GLU A 142 7.12 -8.79 6.14
CA GLU A 142 5.95 -9.67 6.27
C GLU A 142 4.67 -8.87 6.00
N LEU A 143 3.84 -9.32 5.07
CA LEU A 143 2.51 -8.75 4.83
C LEU A 143 1.44 -9.62 5.48
N VAL A 144 0.66 -9.01 6.37
CA VAL A 144 -0.45 -9.64 7.09
C VAL A 144 -1.73 -8.94 6.68
N VAL A 145 -2.67 -9.72 6.13
CA VAL A 145 -3.95 -9.19 5.63
C VAL A 145 -5.07 -9.80 6.45
N LEU A 146 -5.89 -8.94 7.03
CA LEU A 146 -7.08 -9.30 7.78
C LEU A 146 -8.31 -9.15 6.90
N VAL A 147 -9.37 -9.87 7.26
CA VAL A 147 -10.62 -9.90 6.51
C VAL A 147 -11.54 -8.77 6.95
N GLY A 148 -12.17 -8.08 5.99
CA GLY A 148 -13.23 -7.11 6.24
C GLY A 148 -14.60 -7.55 5.68
N ASN A 149 -15.62 -6.73 5.93
CA ASN A 149 -16.99 -7.02 5.50
C ASN A 149 -17.19 -6.83 3.99
N HIS A 150 -16.41 -5.99 3.31
CA HIS A 150 -16.43 -5.91 1.85
C HIS A 150 -15.79 -7.13 1.18
N ASP A 151 -14.90 -7.83 1.88
CA ASP A 151 -14.21 -9.00 1.35
C ASP A 151 -15.10 -10.26 1.35
N ILE A 152 -15.87 -10.47 2.42
CA ILE A 152 -16.65 -11.70 2.63
C ILE A 152 -18.14 -11.50 2.92
N GLY A 153 -18.60 -10.26 3.04
CA GLY A 153 -19.99 -9.91 3.35
C GLY A 153 -20.18 -9.54 4.82
N PHE A 154 -21.34 -8.94 5.14
CA PHE A 154 -21.75 -8.64 6.50
C PHE A 154 -22.94 -9.53 6.92
N HIS A 155 -22.86 -10.11 8.13
CA HIS A 155 -23.91 -10.95 8.71
C HIS A 155 -24.41 -12.06 7.78
N TYR A 156 -25.63 -11.96 7.23
CA TYR A 156 -26.23 -12.98 6.37
C TYR A 156 -25.55 -13.11 4.99
N GLU A 157 -24.74 -12.13 4.60
CA GLU A 157 -23.98 -12.17 3.34
C GLU A 157 -22.72 -13.03 3.46
N MET A 158 -22.29 -13.34 4.69
CA MET A 158 -21.11 -14.17 4.95
C MET A 158 -21.41 -15.64 4.66
N ASP A 159 -20.48 -16.32 4.01
CA ASP A 159 -20.50 -17.78 3.88
C ASP A 159 -19.09 -18.38 3.94
N TRP A 160 -19.04 -19.71 4.15
CA TRP A 160 -17.79 -20.45 4.26
C TRP A 160 -16.93 -20.39 3.01
N PHE A 161 -17.53 -20.35 1.83
CA PHE A 161 -16.78 -20.28 0.57
C PHE A 161 -16.03 -18.96 0.48
N LYS A 162 -16.68 -17.83 0.82
CA LYS A 162 -16.07 -16.49 0.81
C LYS A 162 -14.93 -16.39 1.82
N LEU A 163 -15.11 -16.91 3.03
CA LEU A 163 -14.05 -16.94 4.04
C LEU A 163 -12.87 -17.81 3.59
N GLN A 164 -13.13 -19.05 3.13
CA GLN A 164 -12.07 -19.98 2.74
C GLN A 164 -11.25 -19.49 1.55
N ARG A 165 -11.88 -18.87 0.54
CA ARG A 165 -11.12 -18.30 -0.59
C ARG A 165 -10.26 -17.10 -0.15
N PHE A 166 -10.73 -16.31 0.82
CA PHE A 166 -9.95 -15.20 1.39
C PHE A 166 -8.74 -15.74 2.16
N GLU A 167 -8.96 -16.66 3.09
CA GLU A 167 -7.91 -17.29 3.89
C GLU A 167 -6.86 -17.96 2.99
N LYS A 168 -7.30 -18.63 1.92
CA LYS A 168 -6.41 -19.22 0.91
C LYS A 168 -5.61 -18.17 0.13
N ALA A 169 -6.24 -17.07 -0.30
CA ALA A 169 -5.58 -16.04 -1.11
C ALA A 169 -4.47 -15.31 -0.34
N PHE A 170 -4.66 -15.11 0.97
CA PHE A 170 -3.75 -14.34 1.82
C PHE A 170 -2.95 -15.18 2.82
N ASN A 171 -3.09 -16.51 2.77
CA ASN A 171 -2.48 -17.44 3.71
C ASN A 171 -2.66 -16.98 5.16
N THR A 172 -3.90 -16.65 5.51
CA THR A 172 -4.28 -16.07 6.80
C THR A 172 -5.35 -16.93 7.47
N THR A 173 -5.42 -16.85 8.79
CA THR A 173 -6.50 -17.45 9.58
C THR A 173 -7.03 -16.40 10.54
N SER A 174 -8.32 -16.48 10.86
CA SER A 174 -8.99 -15.51 11.75
C SER A 174 -8.39 -15.41 13.17
N ASN A 175 -7.53 -16.37 13.57
CA ASN A 175 -6.87 -16.43 14.88
C ASN A 175 -5.33 -16.37 14.79
N ARG A 176 -4.77 -15.93 13.66
CA ARG A 176 -3.32 -15.87 13.47
C ARG A 176 -2.68 -14.86 14.43
N MET A 177 -1.84 -15.36 15.34
CA MET A 177 -0.92 -14.52 16.11
C MET A 177 0.38 -14.36 15.33
N VAL A 178 0.88 -13.12 15.22
CA VAL A 178 2.13 -12.80 14.52
C VAL A 178 3.15 -12.39 15.56
N THR A 179 4.29 -13.08 15.62
CA THR A 179 5.37 -12.75 16.54
C THR A 179 6.62 -12.41 15.77
N LYS A 180 7.13 -11.19 15.95
CA LYS A 180 8.37 -10.71 15.31
C LYS A 180 9.18 -9.92 16.31
N LYS A 181 10.48 -10.24 16.43
CA LYS A 181 11.39 -9.62 17.43
C LYS A 181 10.88 -9.68 18.87
N GLY A 182 10.19 -10.76 19.23
CA GLY A 182 9.61 -10.92 20.56
C GLY A 182 8.35 -10.08 20.84
N VAL A 183 7.94 -9.21 19.91
CA VAL A 183 6.64 -8.52 19.94
C VAL A 183 5.57 -9.47 19.42
N LYS A 184 4.45 -9.59 20.13
CA LYS A 184 3.31 -10.47 19.83
C LYS A 184 2.07 -9.68 19.48
#